data_AF-A0A9N9A832-F1
#
_entry.id   AF-A0A9N9A832-F1
#
_cell.length_a   1.000
_cell.length_b   1.000
_cell.length_c   1.000
_cell.angle_alpha   90.00
_cell.angle_beta   90.00
_cell.angle_gamma   90.00
#
_symmetry.space_group_name_H-M   'P 1'
#
loop_
_entity.id
_entity.type
_entity.pdbx_description
1 polymer ?
#
loop_
_entity_poly.entity_id
_entity_poly.type
_entity_poly.pdbx_seq_one_letter_code
_entity_poly.pdbx_strand_id
1 'polypeptide(L)'
;FEYPPAKHAKHEVTRIKNGTSIDCIWSAAQTSRIKNITDCELFTTDGLITVLWKAGIELDHNNKARAVVKFIVPGDHNLPKQFLLRSAATTDLGPHFLDIGE
;
A
#
# COMPACT_ATOMS: atom_id res chain seq x y z
N PHE A 1 5.49 -0.08 -8.32
CA PHE A 1 4.65 1.13 -8.38
C PHE A 1 5.59 2.33 -8.22
N GLU A 2 5.84 3.07 -9.29
CA GLU A 2 6.61 4.33 -9.21
C GLU A 2 5.66 5.49 -8.93
N TYR A 3 6.09 6.40 -8.05
CA TYR A 3 5.44 7.68 -7.84
C TYR A 3 6.48 8.82 -7.97
N PRO A 4 6.21 9.84 -8.80
CA PRO A 4 5.05 9.96 -9.67
C PRO A 4 5.08 8.90 -10.79
N PRO A 5 3.91 8.39 -11.25
CA PRO A 5 3.88 7.47 -12.37
C PRO A 5 4.47 8.12 -13.62
N ALA A 6 5.15 7.32 -14.45
CA ALA A 6 5.72 7.81 -15.71
C ALA A 6 4.64 8.50 -16.56
N LYS A 7 4.99 9.65 -17.18
CA LYS A 7 4.07 10.50 -17.97
C LYS A 7 3.28 9.79 -19.08
N HIS A 8 3.69 8.58 -19.48
CA HIS A 8 3.06 7.78 -20.53
C HIS A 8 2.61 6.40 -20.07
N ALA A 9 2.58 6.14 -18.76
CA ALA A 9 2.00 4.90 -18.25
C ALA A 9 0.52 4.86 -18.68
N LYS A 10 0.13 3.82 -19.44
CA LYS A 10 -1.30 3.56 -19.68
C LYS A 10 -1.93 3.35 -18.32
N HIS A 11 -2.77 4.28 -17.89
CA HIS A 11 -3.60 4.09 -16.71
C HIS A 11 -4.60 2.98 -17.05
N GLU A 12 -4.30 1.74 -16.68
CA GLU A 12 -5.32 0.70 -16.63
C GLU A 12 -6.34 1.13 -15.58
N VAL A 13 -7.44 1.73 -16.04
CA VAL A 13 -8.59 2.06 -15.21
C VAL A 13 -9.26 0.75 -14.83
N THR A 14 -8.77 0.13 -13.76
CA THR A 14 -9.39 -1.06 -13.18
C THR A 14 -10.63 -0.61 -12.42
N ARG A 15 -11.83 -0.99 -12.89
CA ARG A 15 -13.07 -0.73 -12.18
C ARG A 15 -13.17 -1.66 -10.97
N ILE A 16 -13.07 -1.10 -9.77
CA ILE A 16 -13.21 -1.83 -8.51
C ILE A 16 -14.58 -1.48 -7.90
N LYS A 17 -15.28 -2.51 -7.40
CA LYS A 17 -16.54 -2.37 -6.68
C LYS A 17 -16.37 -2.86 -5.25
N ASN A 18 -17.32 -2.51 -4.38
CA ASN A 18 -17.33 -3.06 -3.03
C ASN A 18 -17.44 -4.59 -3.10
N GLY A 19 -16.65 -5.28 -2.28
CA GLY A 19 -16.48 -6.73 -2.29
C GLY A 19 -15.45 -7.28 -3.26
N THR A 20 -14.86 -6.47 -4.17
CA THR A 20 -13.78 -6.93 -5.05
C THR A 20 -12.55 -7.34 -4.24
N SER A 21 -11.94 -8.46 -4.58
CA SER A 21 -10.63 -8.87 -4.08
C SER A 21 -9.56 -8.62 -5.14
N ILE A 22 -8.39 -8.15 -4.72
CA ILE A 22 -7.20 -8.02 -5.57
C ILE A 22 -6.03 -8.78 -4.94
N ASP A 23 -5.13 -9.25 -5.80
CA ASP A 23 -3.82 -9.75 -5.39
C ASP A 23 -2.84 -8.59 -5.31
N CYS A 24 -2.41 -8.25 -4.11
CA CYS A 24 -1.33 -7.30 -3.90
C CYS A 24 -0.01 -8.06 -3.82
N ILE A 25 0.97 -7.64 -4.63
CA ILE A 25 2.34 -8.15 -4.60
C ILE A 25 3.25 -6.96 -4.33
N TRP A 26 3.99 -7.03 -3.23
CA TRP A 26 5.02 -6.06 -2.88
C TRP A 26 6.39 -6.66 -3.17
N SER A 27 7.30 -5.82 -3.61
CA SER A 27 8.70 -6.17 -3.81
C SER A 27 9.57 -5.03 -3.31
N ALA A 28 10.59 -5.34 -2.54
CA ALA A 28 11.60 -4.37 -2.13
C ALA A 28 12.88 -4.58 -2.95
N ALA A 29 13.64 -3.49 -3.18
CA ALA A 29 14.98 -3.60 -3.73
C ALA A 29 15.88 -4.36 -2.74
N GLN A 30 16.91 -5.07 -3.23
CA GLN A 30 17.84 -5.79 -2.35
C GLN A 30 18.59 -4.89 -1.36
N THR A 31 18.75 -3.61 -1.70
CA THR A 31 19.34 -2.59 -0.83
C THR A 31 18.34 -1.98 0.16
N SER A 32 17.06 -2.33 0.04
CA SER A 32 16.02 -1.84 0.93
C SER A 32 16.12 -2.51 2.28
N ARG A 33 15.78 -1.75 3.32
CA ARG A 33 15.71 -2.21 4.70
C ARG A 33 14.30 -2.62 5.13
N ILE A 34 13.35 -2.61 4.19
CA ILE A 34 11.96 -3.02 4.44
C ILE A 34 11.96 -4.50 4.81
N LYS A 35 11.32 -4.84 5.92
CA LYS A 35 11.17 -6.22 6.39
C LYS A 35 9.74 -6.73 6.27
N ASN A 36 8.77 -5.88 6.57
CA ASN A 36 7.38 -6.29 6.73
C ASN A 36 6.45 -5.23 6.14
N ILE A 37 5.46 -5.68 5.36
CA ILE A 37 4.35 -4.84 4.92
C ILE A 37 3.29 -4.90 6.01
N THR A 38 2.92 -3.77 6.59
CA THR A 38 2.02 -3.73 7.76
C THR A 38 0.56 -3.74 7.37
N ASP A 39 0.21 -2.98 6.34
CA ASP A 39 -1.15 -2.75 5.94
C ASP A 39 -1.29 -2.39 4.45
N CYS A 40 -2.55 -2.35 4.04
CA CYS A 40 -3.00 -1.81 2.77
C CYS A 40 -4.24 -0.97 3.01
N GLU A 41 -4.19 0.27 2.55
CA GLU A 41 -5.10 1.35 2.90
C GLU A 41 -5.72 1.95 1.65
N LEU A 42 -6.99 2.31 1.77
CA LEU A 42 -7.73 3.06 0.79
C LEU A 42 -7.71 4.55 1.17
N PHE A 43 -7.21 5.39 0.27
CA PHE A 43 -6.95 6.81 0.56
C PHE A 43 -7.50 7.71 -0.56
N THR A 44 -7.94 8.93 -0.25
CA THR A 44 -8.22 9.99 -1.22
C THR A 44 -7.26 11.17 -1.03
N THR A 45 -7.34 12.19 -1.87
CA THR A 45 -6.61 13.46 -1.62
C THR A 45 -6.96 14.11 -0.29
N ASP A 46 -8.13 13.79 0.28
CA ASP A 46 -8.65 14.38 1.50
C ASP A 46 -8.26 13.58 2.75
N GLY A 47 -7.84 12.32 2.60
CA GLY A 47 -7.41 11.50 3.72
C GLY A 47 -7.64 10.01 3.58
N LEU A 48 -7.42 9.30 4.70
CA LEU A 48 -7.67 7.86 4.82
C LEU A 48 -9.17 7.61 4.78
N ILE A 49 -9.61 6.68 3.94
CA ILE A 49 -10.98 6.17 3.96
C ILE A 49 -11.08 5.01 4.92
N THR A 50 -10.26 3.98 4.71
CA THR A 50 -10.27 2.75 5.51
C THR A 50 -9.01 1.94 5.30
N VAL A 51 -8.69 1.07 6.27
CA VAL A 51 -7.66 0.04 6.13
C VAL A 51 -8.32 -1.22 5.58
N LEU A 52 -7.92 -1.63 4.37
CA LEU A 52 -8.49 -2.79 3.67
C LEU A 52 -7.88 -4.11 4.15
N TRP A 53 -6.63 -4.07 4.61
CA TRP A 53 -5.90 -5.24 5.08
C TRP A 53 -4.86 -4.79 6.10
N LYS A 54 -4.76 -5.50 7.24
CA LYS A 54 -3.81 -5.20 8.32
C LYS A 54 -3.47 -6.48 9.09
N ALA A 55 -2.68 -7.35 8.48
CA ALA A 55 -2.20 -8.57 9.14
C ALA A 55 -0.70 -8.55 9.41
N GLY A 56 0.06 -7.69 8.69
CA GLY A 56 1.50 -7.86 8.62
C GLY A 56 1.88 -9.03 7.71
N ILE A 57 2.84 -8.83 6.82
CA ILE A 57 3.47 -9.92 6.08
C ILE A 57 4.95 -9.60 5.84
N GLU A 58 5.81 -10.51 6.31
CA GLU A 58 7.25 -10.40 6.08
C GLU A 58 7.57 -10.67 4.61
N LEU A 59 8.59 -9.99 4.10
CA LEU A 59 9.14 -10.31 2.79
C LEU A 59 9.81 -11.68 2.83
N ASP A 60 9.62 -12.46 1.77
CA ASP A 60 10.26 -13.75 1.57
C ASP A 60 11.75 -13.62 1.20
N HIS A 61 12.41 -14.76 0.98
CA HIS A 61 13.82 -14.81 0.55
C HIS A 61 14.09 -14.11 -0.80
N ASN A 62 13.06 -13.75 -1.57
CA ASN A 62 13.16 -13.01 -2.82
C ASN A 62 12.82 -11.51 -2.64
N ASN A 63 12.74 -11.02 -1.40
CA ASN A 63 12.30 -9.67 -1.04
C ASN A 63 10.88 -9.34 -1.55
N LYS A 64 9.98 -10.32 -1.54
CA LYS A 64 8.59 -10.16 -1.97
C LYS A 64 7.59 -10.59 -0.90
N ALA A 65 6.42 -9.96 -0.92
CA ALA A 65 5.27 -10.42 -0.15
C ALA A 65 4.01 -10.38 -1.00
N ARG A 66 3.03 -11.21 -0.66
CA ARG A 66 1.73 -11.25 -1.33
C ARG A 66 0.59 -11.41 -0.35
N ALA A 67 -0.47 -10.64 -0.55
CA ALA A 67 -1.73 -10.83 0.16
C ALA A 67 -2.92 -10.57 -0.76
N VAL A 68 -4.05 -11.23 -0.46
CA VAL A 68 -5.33 -10.91 -1.06
C VAL A 68 -5.97 -9.79 -0.26
N VAL A 69 -6.16 -8.63 -0.88
CA VAL A 69 -6.79 -7.45 -0.26
C VAL A 69 -8.20 -7.33 -0.79
N LYS A 70 -9.18 -7.24 0.13
CA LYS A 70 -10.59 -7.13 -0.23
C LYS A 70 -11.07 -5.69 0.01
N PHE A 71 -11.64 -5.09 -1.02
CA PHE A 71 -12.27 -3.78 -0.95
C PHE A 71 -13.59 -3.91 -0.22
N ILE A 72 -13.60 -3.74 1.10
CA ILE A 72 -14.81 -3.61 1.89
C ILE A 72 -14.82 -2.22 2.50
N VAL A 73 -15.71 -1.37 2.00
CA VAL A 73 -16.02 -0.05 2.58
C VAL A 73 -17.37 -0.15 3.31
N PRO A 74 -17.51 0.40 4.53
CA PRO A 74 -18.76 0.41 5.27
C PRO A 74 -19.92 0.98 4.44
N GLY A 75 -21.13 0.42 4.59
CA GLY A 75 -22.29 0.71 3.74
C GLY A 75 -22.76 2.16 3.74
N ASP A 76 -22.36 2.93 4.76
CA ASP A 76 -22.67 4.34 4.93
C ASP A 76 -21.84 5.23 3.99
N HIS A 77 -20.85 4.63 3.31
CA HIS A 77 -19.93 5.31 2.41
C HIS A 77 -19.93 4.66 1.02
N ASN A 78 -20.24 5.46 0.01
CA ASN A 78 -19.95 5.09 -1.36
C ASN A 78 -18.43 5.11 -1.58
N LEU A 79 -17.90 4.12 -2.30
CA LEU A 79 -16.54 4.20 -2.82
C LEU A 79 -16.42 5.49 -3.66
N PRO A 80 -15.40 6.32 -3.42
CA PRO A 80 -15.21 7.51 -4.22
C PRO A 80 -14.90 7.12 -5.67
N LYS A 81 -15.22 8.02 -6.61
CA LYS A 81 -14.94 7.80 -8.04
C LYS A 81 -13.45 7.57 -8.32
N GLN A 82 -12.59 8.14 -7.48
CA GLN A 82 -11.15 8.00 -7.53
C GLN A 82 -10.64 7.76 -6.12
N PHE A 83 -9.72 6.80 -5.99
CA PHE A 83 -9.02 6.50 -4.76
C PHE A 83 -7.61 6.04 -5.10
N LEU A 84 -6.73 6.10 -4.11
CA LEU A 84 -5.40 5.55 -4.13
C LEU A 84 -5.36 4.34 -3.20
N LEU A 85 -4.53 3.38 -3.58
CA LEU A 85 -4.15 2.27 -2.74
C LEU A 85 -2.74 2.53 -2.21
N ARG A 86 -2.57 2.55 -0.89
CA ARG A 86 -1.29 2.76 -0.21
C ARG A 86 -0.98 1.56 0.67
N SER A 87 0.29 1.26 0.88
CA SER A 87 0.72 0.31 1.90
C SER A 87 1.76 0.97 2.79
N ALA A 88 1.69 0.73 4.10
CA ALA A 88 2.78 1.01 5.00
C ALA A 88 3.67 -0.24 5.20
N ALA A 89 4.92 0.01 5.58
CA ALA A 89 5.91 -1.02 5.81
C ALA A 89 6.86 -0.61 6.92
N THR A 90 7.42 -1.59 7.62
CA THR A 90 8.45 -1.37 8.65
C THR A 90 9.81 -1.79 8.16
N THR A 91 10.82 -1.05 8.61
CA THR A 91 12.24 -1.38 8.44
C THR A 91 12.79 -2.03 9.70
N ASP A 92 13.93 -2.70 9.56
CA ASP A 92 14.70 -3.31 10.67
C ASP A 92 15.23 -2.27 11.69
N LEU A 93 15.57 -1.06 11.22
CA LEU A 93 15.82 0.12 12.05
C LEU A 93 14.80 1.17 11.62
N GLY A 94 13.95 1.64 12.54
CA GLY A 94 12.93 2.67 12.27
C GLY A 94 13.50 3.96 11.65
N PRO A 95 12.71 5.04 11.50
CA PRO A 95 13.21 6.27 10.93
C PRO A 95 14.46 6.73 11.69
N HIS A 96 15.61 6.72 11.01
CA HIS A 96 16.84 7.31 11.53
C HIS A 96 16.60 8.81 11.54
N PHE A 97 16.22 9.35 12.70
CA PHE A 97 16.52 10.74 12.97
C PHE A 97 18.04 10.84 12.99
N LEU A 98 18.61 11.49 11.97
CA LEU A 98 19.87 12.20 12.19
C LEU A 98 19.52 13.27 13.21
N ASP A 99 19.76 12.95 14.48
CA ASP A 99 19.82 13.92 15.55
C ASP A 99 20.98 14.85 15.17
N ILE A 100 20.65 15.94 14.48
CA ILE A 100 21.56 17.05 14.28
C ILE A 100 21.60 17.74 15.64
N GLY A 101 22.45 17.18 16.51
CA GLY A 101 22.67 17.69 17.86
C GLY A 101 23.06 19.16 17.84
N GLU A 102 22.48 19.88 18.81
CA GLU A 102 22.81 21.21 19.38
C GLU A 102 23.63 22.21 18.56
#